data_AF-A0A957NY59-F1
#
_entry.id   AF-A0A957NY59-F1
#
_cell.length_a   1.000
_cell.length_b   1.000
_cell.length_c   1.000
_cell.angle_alpha   90.00
_cell.angle_beta   90.00
_cell.angle_gamma   90.00
#
_symmetry.space_group_name_H-M   'P 1'
#
loop_
_entity.id
_entity.type
_entity.pdbx_description
1 polymer ?
#
loop_
_entity_poly.entity_id
_entity_poly.type
_entity_poly.pdbx_seq_one_letter_code
_entity_poly.pdbx_strand_id
1 'polypeptide(L)'
;MNSILNITGNDLRIFFSQRGNLMGLVALPVLFTLVLGWAFGGNGGNDPPRLRVDLIDQDQSAPSAQFIDDLHRANEALVLCPADNDADDFCQLNGEPLPVERAI
;
A
#
# COMPACT_ATOMS: atom_id res chain seq x y z
N MET A 1 -0.73 -41.02 -24.30
CA MET A 1 -0.30 -39.85 -23.48
C MET A 1 1.09 -39.33 -23.87
N ASN A 2 2.06 -40.20 -24.19
CA ASN A 2 3.42 -39.80 -24.59
C ASN A 2 3.49 -38.89 -25.82
N SER A 3 2.57 -39.05 -26.78
CA SER A 3 2.56 -38.23 -27.99
C SER A 3 2.29 -36.75 -27.72
N ILE A 4 1.42 -36.43 -26.76
CA ILE A 4 1.13 -35.04 -26.38
C ILE A 4 2.35 -34.43 -25.71
N LEU A 5 2.98 -35.13 -24.78
CA LEU A 5 4.20 -34.67 -24.10
C LEU A 5 5.36 -34.45 -25.07
N ASN A 6 5.52 -35.30 -26.08
CA ASN A 6 6.53 -35.14 -27.12
C ASN A 6 6.27 -33.89 -27.98
N ILE A 7 5.02 -33.63 -28.33
CA ILE A 7 4.63 -32.42 -29.08
C ILE A 7 4.90 -31.17 -28.23
N THR A 8 4.45 -31.15 -26.98
CA THR A 8 4.67 -30.03 -26.05
C THR A 8 6.16 -29.80 -25.80
N GLY A 9 6.95 -30.86 -25.61
CA GLY A 9 8.40 -30.74 -25.39
C GLY A 9 9.14 -30.15 -26.59
N ASN A 10 8.74 -30.54 -27.82
CA ASN A 10 9.30 -29.96 -29.03
C ASN A 10 8.91 -28.49 -29.19
N ASP A 11 7.66 -28.15 -28.88
CA ASP A 11 7.16 -26.77 -28.94
C ASP A 11 7.87 -25.86 -27.94
N LEU A 12 8.02 -26.30 -26.68
CA LEU A 12 8.80 -25.59 -25.66
C LEU A 12 10.27 -25.40 -26.09
N ARG A 13 10.89 -26.43 -26.67
CA ARG A 13 12.27 -26.34 -27.17
C ARG A 13 12.40 -25.28 -28.26
N ILE A 14 11.45 -25.23 -29.21
CA ILE A 14 11.41 -24.21 -30.25
C ILE A 14 11.21 -22.83 -29.62
N PHE A 15 10.25 -22.70 -28.71
CA PHE A 15 9.93 -21.45 -28.02
C PHE A 15 11.14 -20.88 -27.27
N PHE A 16 11.81 -21.69 -26.45
CA PHE A 16 13.01 -21.27 -25.70
C PHE A 16 14.26 -21.09 -26.58
N SER A 17 14.31 -21.67 -27.78
CA SER A 17 15.41 -21.44 -28.73
C SER A 17 15.35 -20.07 -29.41
N GLN A 18 14.18 -19.42 -29.41
CA GLN A 18 13.99 -18.10 -30.00
C GLN A 18 14.23 -17.01 -28.96
N ARG A 19 15.33 -16.25 -29.11
CA ARG A 19 15.71 -15.16 -28.20
C ARG A 19 14.62 -14.10 -28.02
N GLY A 20 13.83 -13.84 -29.06
CA GLY A 20 12.69 -12.91 -28.99
C GLY A 20 11.59 -13.36 -28.02
N ASN A 21 11.28 -14.66 -27.99
CA ASN A 21 10.28 -15.21 -27.05
C ASN A 21 10.77 -15.15 -25.61
N LEU A 22 12.07 -15.40 -25.38
CA LEU A 22 12.69 -15.24 -24.06
C LEU A 22 12.59 -13.79 -23.57
N MET A 23 12.87 -12.83 -24.46
CA MET A 23 12.73 -11.42 -24.14
C MET A 23 11.28 -11.04 -23.85
N GLY A 24 10.31 -11.51 -24.65
CA GLY A 24 8.89 -11.28 -24.36
C GLY A 24 8.45 -11.86 -23.01
N LEU A 25 8.91 -13.08 -22.70
CA LEU A 25 8.55 -13.79 -21.46
C LEU A 25 9.09 -13.11 -20.20
N VAL A 26 10.25 -12.43 -20.27
CA VAL A 26 10.87 -11.78 -19.11
C VAL A 26 10.64 -10.27 -19.11
N ALA A 27 10.85 -9.60 -20.24
CA ALA A 27 10.83 -8.14 -20.31
C ALA A 27 9.41 -7.57 -20.15
N LEU A 28 8.37 -8.22 -20.71
CA LEU A 28 7.00 -7.71 -20.57
C LEU A 28 6.52 -7.73 -19.11
N PRO A 29 6.63 -8.83 -18.34
CA PRO A 29 6.27 -8.81 -16.93
C PRO A 29 7.03 -7.75 -16.14
N VAL A 30 8.36 -7.64 -16.35
CA VAL A 30 9.17 -6.62 -15.67
C VAL A 30 8.70 -5.21 -16.02
N LEU A 31 8.48 -4.92 -17.31
CA LEU A 31 7.96 -3.63 -17.76
C LEU A 31 6.62 -3.31 -17.10
N PHE A 32 5.67 -4.25 -17.09
CA PHE A 32 4.37 -4.04 -16.45
C PHE A 32 4.50 -3.81 -14.94
N THR A 33 5.33 -4.59 -14.24
CA THR A 33 5.55 -4.38 -12.80
C THR A 33 6.13 -3.00 -12.50
N LEU A 34 7.05 -2.50 -13.33
CA LEU A 34 7.63 -1.18 -13.17
C LEU A 34 6.62 -0.08 -13.47
N VAL A 35 5.86 -0.20 -14.57
CA VAL A 35 4.85 0.80 -14.97
C VAL A 35 3.73 0.86 -13.95
N LEU A 36 3.18 -0.28 -13.54
CA LEU A 36 2.11 -0.34 -12.55
C LEU A 36 2.62 0.10 -11.17
N GLY A 37 3.81 -0.35 -10.78
CA GLY A 37 4.44 0.07 -9.53
C GLY A 37 4.68 1.58 -9.47
N TRP A 38 5.11 2.19 -10.58
CA TRP A 38 5.28 3.64 -10.66
C TRP A 38 3.95 4.40 -10.71
N ALA A 39 2.98 3.93 -11.50
CA ALA A 39 1.69 4.59 -11.66
C ALA A 39 0.80 4.51 -10.41
N PHE A 40 0.84 3.38 -9.69
CA PHE A 40 -0.01 3.14 -8.51
C PHE A 40 0.74 3.22 -7.18
N GLY A 41 2.07 3.18 -7.18
CA GLY A 41 2.87 3.24 -5.95
C GLY A 41 2.93 4.63 -5.32
N GLY A 42 2.66 5.69 -6.09
CA GLY A 42 2.74 7.07 -5.59
C GLY A 42 4.14 7.44 -5.07
N ASN A 43 4.35 8.71 -4.77
CA ASN A 43 5.61 9.22 -4.21
C ASN A 43 5.88 8.79 -2.75
N GLY A 44 5.14 7.82 -2.21
CA GLY A 44 5.31 7.32 -0.85
C GLY A 44 6.36 6.22 -0.82
N GLY A 45 7.37 6.36 0.04
CA GLY A 45 8.38 5.33 0.26
C GLY A 45 7.77 4.01 0.73
N ASN A 46 8.62 3.03 1.06
CA ASN A 46 8.27 1.71 1.59
C ASN A 46 7.49 1.73 2.92
N ASP A 47 6.91 2.87 3.32
CA ASP A 47 6.14 2.98 4.53
C ASP A 47 4.81 2.22 4.37
N PRO A 48 4.35 1.53 5.43
CA PRO A 48 3.03 0.93 5.46
C PRO A 48 1.97 1.96 5.08
N PRO A 49 0.88 1.57 4.39
CA PRO A 49 -0.19 2.48 4.04
C PRO A 49 -0.78 3.11 5.31
N ARG A 50 -0.45 4.36 5.58
CA ARG A 50 -0.96 5.12 6.73
C ARG A 50 -2.39 5.57 6.46
N LEU A 51 -3.31 5.23 7.37
CA LEU A 51 -4.71 5.61 7.31
C LEU A 51 -4.95 6.77 8.27
N ARG A 52 -5.32 7.94 7.72
CA ARG A 52 -5.70 9.11 8.51
C ARG A 52 -7.06 8.89 9.16
N VAL A 53 -7.13 9.09 10.48
CA VAL A 53 -8.37 9.05 11.26
C VAL A 53 -8.45 10.30 12.13
N ASP A 54 -9.53 11.06 11.99
CA ASP A 54 -9.79 12.23 12.84
C ASP A 54 -10.33 11.76 14.20
N LEU A 55 -9.67 12.18 15.27
CA LEU A 55 -9.99 11.84 16.64
C LEU A 55 -10.49 13.10 17.39
N ILE A 56 -11.72 13.03 17.88
CA ILE A 56 -12.33 14.08 18.70
C ILE A 56 -12.73 13.46 20.04
N ASP A 57 -11.96 13.77 21.07
CA ASP A 57 -12.27 13.43 22.45
C ASP A 57 -12.81 14.67 23.19
N GLN A 58 -14.12 14.71 23.41
CA GLN A 58 -14.82 15.84 24.02
C GLN A 58 -14.91 15.75 25.55
N ASP A 59 -14.81 14.53 26.09
CA ASP A 59 -15.01 14.24 27.51
C ASP A 59 -13.70 13.94 28.25
N GLN A 60 -12.60 13.69 27.53
CA GLN A 60 -11.25 13.45 28.06
C GLN A 60 -11.27 12.44 29.22
N SER A 61 -12.08 11.40 29.06
CA SER A 61 -12.38 10.47 30.13
C SER A 61 -11.37 9.32 30.18
N ALA A 62 -11.31 8.62 31.32
CA ALA A 62 -10.44 7.44 31.42
C ALA A 62 -10.77 6.35 30.38
N PRO A 63 -12.06 6.07 30.06
CA PRO A 63 -12.41 5.16 28.97
C PRO A 63 -11.97 5.64 27.58
N SER A 64 -12.04 6.94 27.27
CA SER A 64 -11.63 7.46 25.95
C SER A 64 -10.12 7.30 25.77
N ALA A 65 -9.33 7.58 26.80
CA ALA A 65 -7.89 7.36 26.81
C ALA A 65 -7.55 5.87 26.57
N GLN A 66 -8.26 4.96 27.23
CA GLN A 66 -8.06 3.51 27.03
C GLN A 66 -8.39 3.08 25.59
N PHE A 67 -9.47 3.63 25.02
CA PHE A 67 -9.87 3.32 23.65
C PHE A 67 -8.83 3.79 22.61
N ILE A 68 -8.25 4.98 22.81
CA ILE A 68 -7.16 5.50 21.96
C ILE A 68 -5.95 4.56 22.01
N ASP A 69 -5.56 4.12 23.20
CA ASP A 69 -4.49 3.14 23.40
C ASP A 69 -4.79 1.78 22.72
N ASP A 70 -6.05 1.32 22.78
CA ASP A 70 -6.49 0.10 22.12
C ASP A 70 -6.43 0.23 20.59
N LEU A 71 -6.78 1.40 20.02
CA LEU A 71 -6.69 1.67 18.58
C LEU A 71 -5.25 1.58 18.07
N HIS A 72 -4.30 2.20 18.78
CA HIS A 72 -2.88 2.10 18.44
C HIS A 72 -2.37 0.66 18.48
N ARG A 73 -2.79 -0.11 19.50
CA ARG A 73 -2.39 -1.53 19.63
C ARG A 73 -3.04 -2.43 18.58
N ALA A 74 -4.26 -2.10 18.14
CA ALA A 74 -4.99 -2.90 17.16
C ALA A 74 -4.41 -2.74 15.75
N ASN A 75 -3.94 -1.54 15.38
CA ASN A 75 -3.44 -1.28 14.04
C ASN A 75 -2.46 -0.08 14.00
N GLU A 76 -1.18 -0.37 13.79
CA GLU A 76 -0.10 0.63 13.65
C GLU A 76 -0.22 1.50 12.39
N ALA A 77 -1.06 1.10 11.42
CA ALA A 77 -1.30 1.89 10.22
C ALA A 77 -2.22 3.11 10.49
N LEU A 78 -2.93 3.14 11.63
CA LEU A 78 -3.80 4.26 11.98
C LEU A 78 -2.96 5.45 12.44
N VAL A 79 -3.20 6.60 11.84
CA VAL A 79 -2.69 7.90 12.29
C VAL A 79 -3.86 8.65 12.90
N LEU A 80 -3.89 8.76 14.22
CA LEU A 80 -4.93 9.41 14.98
C LEU A 80 -4.64 10.91 15.08
N CYS A 81 -5.36 11.71 14.29
CA CYS A 81 -5.18 13.15 14.22
C CYS A 81 -6.05 13.86 15.27
N PRO A 82 -5.54 14.81 16.07
CA PRO A 82 -4.22 15.47 15.93
C PRO A 82 -3.05 14.79 16.68
N ALA A 83 -3.30 13.75 17.48
CA ALA A 83 -2.31 13.18 18.40
C ALA A 83 -1.02 12.68 17.72
N ASP A 84 -1.16 12.10 16.52
CA ASP A 84 -0.08 11.49 15.75
C ASP A 84 0.40 12.36 14.57
N ASN A 85 0.06 13.66 14.55
CA ASN A 85 0.52 14.50 13.46
C ASN A 85 2.05 14.59 13.45
N ASP A 86 2.64 14.50 12.26
CA ASP A 86 4.08 14.53 12.07
C ASP A 86 4.54 15.87 11.47
N ALA A 87 5.86 15.98 11.24
CA ALA A 87 6.48 17.18 10.67
C ALA A 87 6.07 17.46 9.22
N ASP A 88 5.55 16.46 8.51
CA ASP A 88 5.08 16.59 7.12
C ASP A 88 3.59 17.01 7.06
N ASP A 89 2.97 17.28 8.22
CA ASP A 89 1.56 17.62 8.39
C ASP A 89 0.63 16.59 7.73
N PHE A 90 0.85 15.30 8.02
CA PHE A 90 -0.01 14.23 7.51
C PHE A 90 -1.50 14.44 7.83
N CYS A 91 -1.81 15.02 8.99
CA CYS A 91 -3.16 15.37 9.39
C CYS A 91 -3.74 16.58 8.64
N GLN A 92 -2.93 17.32 7.89
CA GLN A 92 -3.31 18.50 7.11
C GLN A 92 -3.98 19.60 7.97
N LEU A 93 -3.50 19.73 9.20
CA LEU A 93 -4.06 20.65 10.19
C LEU A 93 -3.46 22.05 10.08
N ASN A 94 -2.32 22.22 9.40
CA ASN A 94 -1.60 23.49 9.26
C ASN A 94 -1.29 24.17 10.61
N GLY A 95 -1.08 23.38 11.67
CA GLY A 95 -0.82 23.87 13.02
C GLY A 95 -2.07 24.33 13.80
N GLU A 96 -3.26 24.20 13.23
CA GLU A 96 -4.53 24.51 13.90
C GLU A 96 -5.08 23.29 14.65
N PRO A 97 -5.81 23.47 15.76
CA PRO A 97 -6.53 22.37 16.40
C PRO A 97 -7.60 21.81 15.45
N LEU A 98 -7.90 20.52 15.54
CA LEU A 98 -8.99 19.89 14.77
C LEU A 98 -10.35 20.39 15.30
N PRO A 99 -11.11 21.22 14.55
CA PRO A 99 -12.41 21.68 14.97
C PRO A 99 -13.47 20.62 14.65
N VAL A 100 -14.51 20.52 15.48
CA VAL A 100 -15.56 19.49 15.32
C VAL A 100 -16.23 19.59 13.94
N GLU A 101 -16.37 20.81 13.41
CA GLU A 101 -16.99 21.10 12.13
C GLU A 101 -16.20 20.58 10.92
N ARG A 102 -14.90 20.31 11.06
CA ARG A 102 -14.08 19.72 9.98
C ARG A 102 -14.16 18.21 9.91
N ALA A 103 -14.58 17.55 10.99
CA ALA A 103 -14.61 16.10 11.08
C ALA A 103 -15.96 15.48 10.67
N ILE A 104 -16.92 16.30 10.22
CA ILE A 104 -18.28 15.89 9.83
C ILE A 104 -18.48 15.98 8.31
#